data_AF-A0AAU8J1M7-F1
#
_entry.id   AF-A0AAU8J1M7-F1
#
_cell.length_a   1.000
_cell.length_b   1.000
_cell.length_c   1.000
_cell.angle_alpha   90.00
_cell.angle_beta   90.00
_cell.angle_gamma   90.00
#
_symmetry.space_group_name_H-M   'P 1'
#
loop_
_entity.id
_entity.type
_entity.pdbx_description
1 polymer ?
#
loop_
_entity_poly.entity_id
_entity_poly.type
_entity_poly.pdbx_seq_one_letter_code
_entity_poly.pdbx_strand_id
1 'polypeptide(L)'
;MHGEYKIPGGKLVVVDVEVADGVLSDVRVAGDFFLEPDEALPAIDAALEGAPADADTAALAARIDAALPAGTVMLGLTTEGVATAVRRALARATDWRDFDWQLIHDAPQSPVLHMALDEVMVEQVALGHRPPTLRVWEWDRPAVIIGSFQSLRNEVDQEGVARHGVEVVRRISGGGAMFAEPKSTITYSLAVPESLVSGLSFQDSYAYLDDWVLGALADMGIKAWYQPLNDIATDVGKVAGAAQKRVAAGRGAVLHHVTMSYDIDADKMVEVLRIGREKLSDKGTKSAKKRVDPLRRQTGLPREEVIARMIDSFRGRYGLTDGEVTGAELARAEELVRTKFGTPEWTARVP
;
A
#
# COMPACT_ATOMS: atom_id res chain seq x y z
N MET A 1 -26.19 8.89 -4.00
CA MET A 1 -24.76 8.54 -4.18
C MET A 1 -24.46 7.39 -3.25
N HIS A 2 -23.52 6.52 -3.60
CA HIS A 2 -23.28 5.26 -2.90
C HIS A 2 -21.79 5.12 -2.61
N GLY A 3 -21.44 4.74 -1.38
CA GLY A 3 -20.06 4.53 -0.98
C GLY A 3 -19.92 3.35 -0.02
N GLU A 4 -18.92 2.53 -0.26
CA GLU A 4 -18.61 1.37 0.56
C GLU A 4 -17.20 1.52 1.16
N TYR A 5 -17.02 1.06 2.39
CA TYR A 5 -15.72 0.99 3.03
C TYR A 5 -15.61 -0.25 3.93
N LYS A 6 -14.62 -1.09 3.66
CA LYS A 6 -14.25 -2.20 4.54
C LYS A 6 -13.29 -1.68 5.61
N ILE A 7 -13.76 -1.58 6.85
CA ILE A 7 -12.92 -1.13 7.96
C ILE A 7 -11.78 -2.15 8.15
N PRO A 8 -10.50 -1.73 8.19
CA PRO A 8 -9.37 -2.65 8.39
C PRO A 8 -9.53 -3.48 9.67
N GLY A 9 -9.53 -4.82 9.52
CA GLY A 9 -9.80 -5.74 10.63
C GLY A 9 -11.25 -5.73 11.16
N GLY A 10 -12.14 -4.98 10.52
CA GLY A 10 -13.53 -4.76 10.89
C GLY A 10 -14.54 -5.23 9.84
N LYS A 11 -15.67 -4.55 9.80
CA LYS A 11 -16.84 -4.89 8.99
C LYS A 11 -17.01 -3.91 7.83
N LEU A 12 -17.76 -4.33 6.82
CA LEU A 12 -18.15 -3.51 5.69
C LEU A 12 -19.22 -2.53 6.16
N VAL A 13 -19.00 -1.25 5.87
CA VAL A 13 -20.00 -0.20 6.00
C VAL A 13 -20.32 0.35 4.62
N VAL A 14 -21.60 0.60 4.39
CA VAL A 14 -22.18 1.12 3.16
C VAL A 14 -22.97 2.36 3.53
N VAL A 15 -22.82 3.41 2.73
CA VAL A 15 -23.57 4.65 2.89
C VAL A 15 -24.19 5.07 1.57
N ASP A 16 -25.51 5.21 1.60
CA ASP A 16 -26.26 5.92 0.57
C ASP A 16 -26.54 7.35 1.06
N VAL A 17 -26.32 8.33 0.20
CA VAL A 17 -26.48 9.76 0.53
C VAL A 17 -26.80 10.60 -0.70
N GLU A 18 -27.65 11.60 -0.54
CA GLU A 18 -27.87 12.69 -1.51
C GLU A 18 -27.21 13.98 -1.04
N VAL A 19 -27.04 14.93 -1.97
CA VAL A 19 -26.60 16.29 -1.63
C VAL A 19 -27.61 17.27 -2.17
N ALA A 20 -28.21 18.05 -1.27
CA ALA A 20 -29.12 19.15 -1.57
C ALA A 20 -28.56 20.43 -0.95
N ASP A 21 -28.52 21.53 -1.73
CA ASP A 21 -28.05 22.84 -1.26
C ASP A 21 -26.67 22.84 -0.56
N GLY A 22 -25.77 21.95 -1.00
CA GLY A 22 -24.41 21.85 -0.47
C GLY A 22 -24.27 21.09 0.85
N VAL A 23 -25.35 20.47 1.34
CA VAL A 23 -25.36 19.64 2.54
C VAL A 23 -25.82 18.21 2.24
N LEU A 24 -25.48 17.27 3.11
CA LEU A 24 -25.92 15.88 3.05
C LEU A 24 -27.42 15.79 3.34
N SER A 25 -28.12 14.94 2.59
CA SER A 25 -29.55 14.67 2.71
C SER A 25 -29.88 13.21 2.39
N ASP A 26 -30.91 12.64 3.03
CA ASP A 26 -31.32 11.21 2.88
C ASP A 26 -30.14 10.25 3.09
N VAL A 27 -29.41 10.47 4.20
CA VAL A 27 -28.29 9.63 4.61
C VAL A 27 -28.80 8.32 5.18
N ARG A 28 -28.25 7.20 4.69
CA ARG A 28 -28.54 5.86 5.21
C ARG A 28 -27.27 5.07 5.36
N VAL A 29 -26.97 4.69 6.60
CA VAL A 29 -25.85 3.81 6.93
C VAL A 29 -26.33 2.36 7.05
N ALA A 30 -25.63 1.45 6.39
CA ALA A 30 -25.89 0.01 6.43
C ALA A 30 -24.58 -0.79 6.41
N GLY A 31 -24.61 -2.11 6.67
CA GLY A 31 -23.41 -2.94 6.64
C GLY A 31 -23.55 -4.29 7.35
N ASP A 32 -22.44 -5.00 7.51
CA ASP A 32 -22.38 -6.31 8.21
C ASP A 32 -21.78 -6.22 9.64
N PHE A 33 -21.94 -5.05 10.27
CA PHE A 33 -21.48 -4.75 11.62
C PHE A 33 -22.51 -5.08 12.72
N PHE A 34 -22.06 -5.06 13.98
CA PHE A 34 -22.96 -5.11 15.13
C PHE A 34 -22.94 -3.78 15.87
N LEU A 35 -24.13 -3.34 16.27
CA LEU A 35 -24.36 -2.07 16.97
C LEU A 35 -25.38 -2.32 18.08
N GLU A 36 -25.06 -1.90 19.31
CA GLU A 36 -25.93 -2.01 20.47
C GLU A 36 -25.89 -0.68 21.26
N PRO A 37 -27.04 -0.05 21.57
CA PRO A 37 -28.37 -0.49 21.17
C PRO A 37 -28.65 -0.17 19.69
N ASP A 38 -29.66 -0.79 19.10
CA ASP A 38 -30.00 -0.64 17.68
C ASP A 38 -30.50 0.79 17.34
N GLU A 39 -31.01 1.55 18.30
CA GLU A 39 -31.37 2.96 18.10
C GLU A 39 -30.15 3.88 17.85
N ALA A 40 -28.92 3.40 18.08
CA ALA A 40 -27.73 4.14 17.70
C ALA A 40 -27.62 4.31 16.18
N LEU A 41 -28.18 3.41 15.35
CA LEU A 41 -28.06 3.53 13.88
C LEU A 41 -28.85 4.73 13.34
N PRO A 42 -30.15 4.92 13.68
CA PRO A 42 -30.86 6.16 13.36
C PRO A 42 -30.18 7.44 13.89
N ALA A 43 -29.49 7.36 15.04
CA ALA A 43 -28.75 8.49 15.58
C ALA A 43 -27.52 8.85 14.70
N ILE A 44 -26.83 7.85 14.15
CA ILE A 44 -25.74 8.04 13.18
C ILE A 44 -26.28 8.71 11.91
N ASP A 45 -27.37 8.21 11.33
CA ASP A 45 -27.99 8.77 10.12
C ASP A 45 -28.36 10.25 10.36
N ALA A 46 -29.09 10.52 11.44
CA ALA A 46 -29.52 11.87 11.81
C ALA A 46 -28.34 12.83 12.11
N ALA A 47 -27.22 12.32 12.63
CA ALA A 47 -26.03 13.13 12.89
C ALA A 47 -25.37 13.64 11.61
N LEU A 48 -25.46 12.85 10.53
CA LEU A 48 -24.90 13.15 9.22
C LEU A 48 -25.80 14.06 8.39
N GLU A 49 -27.11 14.01 8.60
CA GLU A 49 -28.07 14.92 7.97
C GLU A 49 -27.69 16.40 8.14
N GLY A 50 -27.75 17.16 7.04
CA GLY A 50 -27.39 18.57 7.03
C GLY A 50 -25.89 18.86 7.24
N ALA A 51 -25.01 17.85 7.23
CA ALA A 51 -23.57 18.10 7.23
C ALA A 51 -23.11 18.74 5.92
N PRO A 52 -22.12 19.66 5.92
CA PRO A 52 -21.56 20.18 4.69
C PRO A 52 -21.01 19.04 3.81
N ALA A 53 -21.32 19.06 2.51
CA ALA A 53 -20.86 18.03 1.58
C ALA A 53 -19.33 18.03 1.39
N ASP A 54 -18.64 19.11 1.77
CA ASP A 54 -17.19 19.23 1.74
C ASP A 54 -16.52 18.87 3.08
N ALA A 55 -17.28 18.54 4.13
CA ALA A 55 -16.75 18.18 5.45
C ALA A 55 -15.77 16.99 5.37
N ASP A 56 -14.64 17.09 6.06
CA ASP A 56 -13.63 16.03 6.12
C ASP A 56 -14.06 14.86 7.02
N THR A 57 -13.32 13.75 6.94
CA THR A 57 -13.61 12.53 7.71
C THR A 57 -13.65 12.80 9.22
N ALA A 58 -12.77 13.65 9.74
CA ALA A 58 -12.69 13.93 11.17
C ALA A 58 -13.92 14.74 11.65
N ALA A 59 -14.36 15.73 10.89
CA ALA A 59 -15.55 16.51 11.18
C ALA A 59 -16.82 15.65 11.15
N LEU A 60 -16.94 14.75 10.16
CA LEU A 60 -18.06 13.81 10.07
C LEU A 60 -18.04 12.80 11.23
N ALA A 61 -16.89 12.23 11.56
CA ALA A 61 -16.74 11.29 12.68
C ALA A 61 -17.11 11.95 14.01
N ALA A 62 -16.62 13.17 14.26
CA ALA A 62 -16.92 13.93 15.48
C ALA A 62 -18.43 14.26 15.61
N ARG A 63 -19.13 14.52 14.49
CA ARG A 63 -20.59 14.69 14.51
C ARG A 63 -21.30 13.41 14.94
N ILE A 64 -20.85 12.26 14.43
CA ILE A 64 -21.42 10.96 14.83
C ILE A 64 -21.14 10.71 16.31
N ASP A 65 -19.89 10.86 16.78
CA ASP A 65 -19.51 10.64 18.17
C ASP A 65 -20.35 11.49 19.14
N ALA A 66 -20.66 12.74 18.77
CA ALA A 66 -21.48 13.64 19.59
C ALA A 66 -22.96 13.25 19.67
N ALA A 67 -23.45 12.49 18.69
CA ALA A 67 -24.85 12.07 18.61
C ALA A 67 -25.09 10.66 19.17
N LEU A 68 -24.04 9.84 19.29
CA LEU A 68 -24.15 8.48 19.76
C LEU A 68 -24.65 8.42 21.22
N PRO A 69 -25.63 7.56 21.52
CA PRO A 69 -26.07 7.31 22.89
C PRO A 69 -24.91 6.85 23.79
N ALA A 70 -24.92 7.27 25.05
CA ALA A 70 -23.94 6.82 26.02
C ALA A 70 -24.01 5.30 26.21
N GLY A 71 -22.85 4.64 26.17
CA GLY A 71 -22.77 3.18 26.29
C GLY A 71 -22.96 2.41 24.98
N THR A 72 -23.05 3.09 23.84
CA THR A 72 -23.09 2.44 22.52
C THR A 72 -21.87 1.54 22.33
N VAL A 73 -22.12 0.29 21.97
CA VAL A 73 -21.11 -0.71 21.61
C VAL A 73 -21.14 -0.91 20.10
N MET A 74 -20.00 -0.64 19.45
CA MET A 74 -19.78 -0.87 18.03
C MET A 74 -18.79 -2.02 17.87
N LEU A 75 -19.19 -3.12 17.23
CA LEU A 75 -18.29 -4.24 16.91
C LEU A 75 -18.08 -4.33 15.41
N GLY A 76 -16.85 -4.05 15.00
CA GLY A 76 -16.46 -4.00 13.60
C GLY A 76 -16.91 -2.73 12.87
N LEU A 77 -17.55 -1.79 13.56
CA LEU A 77 -17.89 -0.45 13.09
C LEU A 77 -17.07 0.60 13.85
N THR A 78 -16.72 1.69 13.18
CA THR A 78 -16.15 2.89 13.79
C THR A 78 -16.80 4.12 13.16
N THR A 79 -16.87 5.23 13.90
CA THR A 79 -17.38 6.50 13.40
C THR A 79 -16.53 7.05 12.26
N GLU A 80 -15.21 6.90 12.34
CA GLU A 80 -14.28 7.17 11.24
C GLU A 80 -14.57 6.31 10.00
N GLY A 81 -14.95 5.05 10.18
CA GLY A 81 -15.30 4.14 9.09
C GLY A 81 -16.57 4.59 8.35
N VAL A 82 -17.61 4.97 9.10
CA VAL A 82 -18.84 5.57 8.53
C VAL A 82 -18.51 6.86 7.79
N ALA A 83 -17.75 7.76 8.40
CA ALA A 83 -17.33 9.01 7.79
C ALA A 83 -16.54 8.77 6.50
N THR A 84 -15.68 7.75 6.46
CA THR A 84 -14.93 7.35 5.27
C THR A 84 -15.85 6.84 4.16
N ALA A 85 -16.86 6.03 4.49
CA ALA A 85 -17.85 5.58 3.51
C ALA A 85 -18.65 6.76 2.93
N VAL A 86 -19.04 7.75 3.74
CA VAL A 86 -19.65 9.00 3.27
C VAL A 86 -18.72 9.72 2.29
N ARG A 87 -17.44 9.91 2.65
CA ARG A 87 -16.45 10.56 1.77
C ARG A 87 -16.28 9.82 0.45
N ARG A 88 -16.27 8.48 0.47
CA ARG A 88 -16.23 7.65 -0.74
C ARG A 88 -17.48 7.81 -1.60
N ALA A 89 -18.67 7.89 -0.99
CA ALA A 89 -19.92 8.13 -1.70
C ALA A 89 -19.92 9.48 -2.44
N LEU A 90 -19.52 10.54 -1.74
CA LEU A 90 -19.44 11.90 -2.28
C LEU A 90 -18.39 12.04 -3.38
N ALA A 91 -17.28 11.33 -3.23
CA ALA A 91 -16.22 11.27 -4.22
C ALA A 91 -16.56 10.42 -5.45
N ARG A 92 -17.70 9.72 -5.44
CA ARG A 92 -18.07 8.69 -6.44
C ARG A 92 -16.91 7.71 -6.64
N ALA A 93 -16.31 7.28 -5.54
CA ALA A 93 -15.15 6.42 -5.55
C ALA A 93 -15.48 5.07 -6.20
N THR A 94 -14.56 4.58 -7.01
CA THR A 94 -14.61 3.24 -7.61
C THR A 94 -14.06 2.21 -6.62
N ASP A 95 -14.47 0.96 -6.77
CA ASP A 95 -13.94 -0.19 -6.04
C ASP A 95 -12.99 -1.05 -6.91
N TRP A 96 -12.34 -2.05 -6.32
CA TRP A 96 -11.45 -2.97 -7.01
C TRP A 96 -12.12 -3.68 -8.18
N ARG A 97 -13.40 -4.03 -8.06
CA ARG A 97 -14.15 -4.79 -9.07
C ARG A 97 -14.64 -3.96 -10.26
N ASP A 98 -14.50 -2.64 -10.20
CA ASP A 98 -14.88 -1.74 -11.29
C ASP A 98 -13.82 -1.66 -12.41
N PHE A 99 -12.73 -2.42 -12.28
CA PHE A 99 -11.57 -2.33 -13.15
C PHE A 99 -11.18 -3.66 -13.78
N ASP A 100 -10.80 -3.60 -15.05
CA ASP A 100 -10.15 -4.70 -15.77
C ASP A 100 -8.65 -4.72 -15.44
N TRP A 101 -8.28 -5.36 -14.33
CA TRP A 101 -6.89 -5.42 -13.88
C TRP A 101 -5.98 -6.19 -14.83
N GLN A 102 -4.74 -5.71 -14.96
CA GLN A 102 -3.66 -6.42 -15.64
C GLN A 102 -2.59 -6.91 -14.66
N LEU A 103 -2.12 -8.14 -14.87
CA LEU A 103 -0.93 -8.71 -14.24
C LEU A 103 0.26 -8.52 -15.15
N ILE A 104 1.36 -7.99 -14.62
CA ILE A 104 2.69 -8.12 -15.22
C ILE A 104 3.55 -8.95 -14.27
N HIS A 105 4.08 -10.06 -14.76
CA HIS A 105 5.01 -10.92 -14.01
C HIS A 105 6.12 -11.42 -14.94
N ASP A 106 7.15 -10.59 -15.08
CA ASP A 106 8.30 -10.87 -15.94
C ASP A 106 9.43 -11.59 -15.19
N ALA A 107 10.39 -12.11 -15.94
CA ALA A 107 11.65 -12.61 -15.39
C ALA A 107 12.39 -11.53 -14.58
N PRO A 108 13.26 -11.92 -13.63
CA PRO A 108 14.01 -10.96 -12.81
C PRO A 108 14.73 -9.89 -13.64
N GLN A 109 14.66 -8.63 -13.21
CA GLN A 109 15.27 -7.50 -13.91
C GLN A 109 16.28 -6.76 -13.01
N SER A 110 17.01 -5.82 -13.61
CA SER A 110 17.95 -4.98 -12.87
C SER A 110 17.23 -4.04 -11.89
N PRO A 111 17.81 -3.79 -10.70
CA PRO A 111 17.23 -2.89 -9.70
C PRO A 111 16.85 -1.52 -10.27
N VAL A 112 17.72 -0.94 -11.10
CA VAL A 112 17.50 0.38 -11.71
C VAL A 112 16.34 0.38 -12.71
N LEU A 113 16.16 -0.70 -13.47
CA LEU A 113 15.05 -0.83 -14.41
C LEU A 113 13.71 -0.96 -13.67
N HIS A 114 13.66 -1.66 -12.54
CA HIS A 114 12.44 -1.70 -11.72
C HIS A 114 12.00 -0.31 -11.26
N MET A 115 12.94 0.54 -10.85
CA MET A 115 12.62 1.91 -10.42
C MET A 115 12.00 2.73 -11.56
N ALA A 116 12.54 2.57 -12.77
CA ALA A 116 12.01 3.23 -13.96
C ALA A 116 10.63 2.68 -14.38
N LEU A 117 10.46 1.35 -14.37
CA LEU A 117 9.18 0.73 -14.71
C LEU A 117 8.07 1.14 -13.75
N ASP A 118 8.33 1.22 -12.45
CA ASP A 118 7.34 1.71 -11.48
C ASP A 118 6.85 3.13 -11.81
N GLU A 119 7.75 4.04 -12.24
CA GLU A 119 7.38 5.39 -12.70
C GLU A 119 6.56 5.34 -14.00
N VAL A 120 6.99 4.55 -14.98
CA VAL A 120 6.27 4.42 -16.26
C VAL A 120 4.86 3.86 -16.05
N MET A 121 4.70 2.81 -15.26
CA MET A 121 3.41 2.16 -15.04
C MET A 121 2.40 3.11 -14.41
N VAL A 122 2.79 3.84 -13.35
CA VAL A 122 1.89 4.79 -12.71
C VAL A 122 1.57 5.98 -13.62
N GLU A 123 2.52 6.44 -14.44
CA GLU A 123 2.27 7.49 -15.43
C GLU A 123 1.28 7.03 -16.51
N GLN A 124 1.42 5.81 -17.04
CA GLN A 124 0.48 5.29 -18.06
C GLN A 124 -0.94 5.11 -17.50
N VAL A 125 -1.07 4.66 -16.25
CA VAL A 125 -2.37 4.59 -15.57
C VAL A 125 -2.94 5.99 -15.35
N ALA A 126 -2.13 6.95 -14.90
CA ALA A 126 -2.56 8.34 -14.70
C ALA A 126 -3.06 8.99 -16.00
N LEU A 127 -2.44 8.68 -17.14
CA LEU A 127 -2.84 9.15 -18.45
C LEU A 127 -4.05 8.39 -19.04
N GLY A 128 -4.44 7.26 -18.43
CA GLY A 128 -5.51 6.39 -18.93
C GLY A 128 -5.12 5.57 -20.16
N HIS A 129 -3.83 5.40 -20.43
CA HIS A 129 -3.31 4.58 -21.52
C HIS A 129 -3.18 3.11 -21.13
N ARG A 130 -3.15 2.81 -19.82
CA ARG A 130 -3.08 1.46 -19.27
C ARG A 130 -4.19 1.25 -18.23
N PRO A 131 -4.81 0.06 -18.18
CA PRO A 131 -5.66 -0.32 -17.05
C PRO A 131 -4.86 -0.37 -15.73
N PRO A 132 -5.55 -0.36 -14.57
CA PRO A 132 -4.89 -0.60 -13.28
C PRO A 132 -4.09 -1.90 -13.32
N THR A 133 -2.86 -1.84 -12.81
CA THR A 133 -1.89 -2.91 -13.02
C THR A 133 -1.31 -3.40 -11.70
N LEU A 134 -1.38 -4.71 -11.47
CA LEU A 134 -0.57 -5.43 -10.49
C LEU A 134 0.68 -5.93 -11.18
N ARG A 135 1.84 -5.43 -10.77
CA ARG A 135 3.14 -5.94 -11.20
C ARG A 135 3.75 -6.74 -10.07
N VAL A 136 4.03 -8.02 -10.28
CA VAL A 136 4.83 -8.85 -9.36
C VAL A 136 6.20 -9.02 -10.00
N TRP A 137 7.27 -8.73 -9.27
CA TRP A 137 8.58 -8.62 -9.88
C TRP A 137 9.73 -8.97 -8.94
N GLU A 138 10.86 -9.33 -9.53
CA GLU A 138 12.00 -9.91 -8.82
C GLU A 138 13.34 -9.30 -9.25
N TRP A 139 14.29 -9.28 -8.32
CA TRP A 139 15.63 -8.73 -8.51
C TRP A 139 16.59 -9.74 -9.13
N ASP A 140 17.34 -9.33 -10.16
CA ASP A 140 18.39 -10.15 -10.75
C ASP A 140 19.71 -10.13 -9.93
N ARG A 141 19.90 -9.14 -9.06
CA ARG A 141 21.09 -8.95 -8.22
C ARG A 141 20.77 -8.22 -6.90
N PRO A 142 21.67 -8.28 -5.90
CA PRO A 142 21.48 -7.59 -4.63
C PRO A 142 21.36 -6.07 -4.78
N ALA A 143 20.45 -5.45 -4.04
CA ALA A 143 20.22 -4.02 -4.10
C ALA A 143 19.94 -3.37 -2.74
N VAL A 144 20.33 -2.11 -2.60
CA VAL A 144 19.79 -1.18 -1.61
C VAL A 144 18.90 -0.18 -2.31
N ILE A 145 17.67 -0.09 -1.83
CA ILE A 145 16.67 0.85 -2.34
C ILE A 145 16.45 1.94 -1.30
N ILE A 146 16.89 3.16 -1.61
CA ILE A 146 16.65 4.34 -0.77
C ILE A 146 15.41 5.10 -1.23
N GLY A 147 14.67 5.65 -0.26
CA GLY A 147 13.51 6.49 -0.54
C GLY A 147 13.89 7.83 -1.17
N SER A 148 12.95 8.45 -1.88
CA SER A 148 13.16 9.71 -2.62
C SER A 148 13.71 10.84 -1.75
N PHE A 149 13.43 10.84 -0.45
CA PHE A 149 13.84 11.90 0.48
C PHE A 149 15.03 11.54 1.38
N GLN A 150 15.60 10.34 1.24
CA GLN A 150 16.67 9.91 2.12
C GLN A 150 18.05 10.39 1.66
N SER A 151 18.96 10.62 2.61
CA SER A 151 20.36 10.94 2.35
C SER A 151 21.15 9.66 2.05
N LEU A 152 21.70 9.54 0.84
CA LEU A 152 22.51 8.39 0.44
C LEU A 152 23.64 8.10 1.45
N ARG A 153 24.33 9.16 1.91
CA ARG A 153 25.44 9.03 2.87
C ARG A 153 24.99 8.55 4.26
N ASN A 154 23.77 8.88 4.67
CA ASN A 154 23.29 8.53 6.00
C ASN A 154 22.68 7.13 6.06
N GLU A 155 22.16 6.62 4.93
CA GLU A 155 21.49 5.33 4.89
C GLU A 155 22.38 4.18 4.45
N VAL A 156 23.45 4.46 3.69
CA VAL A 156 24.21 3.41 2.99
C VAL A 156 25.67 3.41 3.42
N ASP A 157 26.17 2.22 3.75
CA ASP A 157 27.59 1.98 3.94
C ASP A 157 28.25 1.58 2.61
N GLN A 158 29.05 2.50 2.05
CA GLN A 158 29.68 2.31 0.75
C GLN A 158 30.73 1.19 0.75
N GLU A 159 31.37 0.92 1.89
CA GLU A 159 32.33 -0.19 2.00
C GLU A 159 31.60 -1.54 2.01
N GLY A 160 30.48 -1.62 2.75
CA GLY A 160 29.60 -2.79 2.74
C GLY A 160 29.01 -3.06 1.36
N VAL A 161 28.54 -2.02 0.67
CA VAL A 161 28.03 -2.09 -0.71
C VAL A 161 29.08 -2.68 -1.66
N ALA A 162 30.31 -2.15 -1.63
CA ALA A 162 31.38 -2.62 -2.49
C ALA A 162 31.80 -4.06 -2.16
N ARG A 163 31.86 -4.43 -0.87
CA ARG A 163 32.22 -5.77 -0.41
C ARG A 163 31.23 -6.83 -0.89
N HIS A 164 29.93 -6.52 -0.86
CA HIS A 164 28.86 -7.47 -1.15
C HIS A 164 28.32 -7.37 -2.59
N GLY A 165 28.89 -6.51 -3.43
CA GLY A 165 28.47 -6.35 -4.82
C GLY A 165 27.04 -5.85 -4.96
N VAL A 166 26.61 -4.95 -4.07
CA VAL A 166 25.23 -4.46 -3.98
C VAL A 166 25.05 -3.25 -4.88
N GLU A 167 23.94 -3.17 -5.63
CA GLU A 167 23.59 -1.97 -6.40
C GLU A 167 22.78 -1.01 -5.53
N VAL A 168 23.09 0.29 -5.55
CA VAL A 168 22.32 1.29 -4.80
C VAL A 168 21.43 2.07 -5.75
N VAL A 169 20.12 2.00 -5.54
CA VAL A 169 19.11 2.67 -6.36
C VAL A 169 18.19 3.55 -5.52
N ARG A 170 17.65 4.61 -6.13
CA ARG A 170 16.68 5.52 -5.49
C ARG A 170 15.32 5.42 -6.18
N ARG A 171 14.28 5.16 -5.39
CA ARG A 171 12.89 5.13 -5.88
C ARG A 171 12.24 6.51 -5.86
N ILE A 172 11.14 6.66 -6.60
CA ILE A 172 10.36 7.92 -6.67
C ILE A 172 9.45 8.16 -5.46
N SER A 173 9.13 7.12 -4.69
CA SER A 173 8.31 7.19 -3.49
C SER A 173 9.14 7.52 -2.24
N GLY A 174 8.46 7.92 -1.17
CA GLY A 174 9.08 8.12 0.15
C GLY A 174 9.37 6.81 0.88
N GLY A 175 9.59 6.90 2.19
CA GLY A 175 9.83 5.76 3.09
C GLY A 175 11.32 5.45 3.31
N GLY A 176 11.58 4.42 4.13
CA GLY A 176 12.93 4.04 4.56
C GLY A 176 13.75 3.26 3.52
N ALA A 177 15.02 3.03 3.86
CA ALA A 177 15.93 2.26 3.04
C ALA A 177 15.68 0.75 3.24
N MET A 178 15.92 -0.02 2.20
CA MET A 178 15.72 -1.47 2.20
C MET A 178 16.85 -2.18 1.49
N PHE A 179 17.25 -3.33 2.02
CA PHE A 179 18.16 -4.26 1.37
C PHE A 179 17.36 -5.44 0.81
N ALA A 180 17.62 -5.81 -0.44
CA ALA A 180 16.99 -6.93 -1.11
C ALA A 180 18.04 -7.78 -1.82
N GLU A 181 17.87 -9.10 -1.76
CA GLU A 181 18.66 -10.07 -2.52
C GLU A 181 17.74 -10.86 -3.47
N PRO A 182 18.29 -11.39 -4.58
CA PRO A 182 17.60 -12.35 -5.39
C PRO A 182 17.09 -13.50 -4.53
N LYS A 183 15.84 -13.90 -4.74
CA LYS A 183 15.20 -15.00 -4.00
C LYS A 183 14.85 -14.75 -2.53
N SER A 184 15.24 -13.61 -1.96
CA SER A 184 14.98 -13.29 -0.55
C SER A 184 13.75 -12.41 -0.33
N THR A 185 13.14 -11.89 -1.40
CA THR A 185 11.97 -11.00 -1.29
C THR A 185 10.86 -11.40 -2.26
N ILE A 186 9.65 -11.04 -1.88
CA ILE A 186 8.48 -10.97 -2.75
C ILE A 186 8.17 -9.48 -2.93
N THR A 187 8.25 -8.97 -4.15
CA THR A 187 8.00 -7.56 -4.43
C THR A 187 6.83 -7.43 -5.39
N TYR A 188 5.93 -6.50 -5.09
CA TYR A 188 4.83 -6.16 -5.98
C TYR A 188 4.56 -4.66 -6.00
N SER A 189 3.87 -4.21 -7.04
CA SER A 189 3.46 -2.82 -7.23
C SER A 189 2.06 -2.77 -7.82
N LEU A 190 1.24 -1.91 -7.26
CA LEU A 190 -0.05 -1.52 -7.78
C LEU A 190 0.09 -0.11 -8.38
N ALA A 191 -0.16 0.00 -9.69
CA ALA A 191 -0.41 1.27 -10.34
C ALA A 191 -1.92 1.42 -10.51
N VAL A 192 -2.53 2.33 -9.75
CA VAL A 192 -3.99 2.45 -9.65
C VAL A 192 -4.44 3.88 -9.94
N PRO A 193 -5.62 4.08 -10.56
CA PRO A 193 -6.17 5.39 -10.77
C PRO A 193 -6.52 6.05 -9.43
N GLU A 194 -6.45 7.39 -9.39
CA GLU A 194 -6.78 8.14 -8.17
C GLU A 194 -8.21 7.88 -7.67
N SER A 195 -9.14 7.58 -8.58
CA SER A 195 -10.55 7.28 -8.25
C SER A 195 -10.72 6.08 -7.30
N LEU A 196 -9.81 5.08 -7.34
CA LEU A 196 -9.87 3.89 -6.48
C LEU A 196 -9.66 4.25 -5.00
N VAL A 197 -8.79 5.24 -4.74
CA VAL A 197 -8.46 5.71 -3.38
C VAL A 197 -9.14 7.02 -3.03
N SER A 198 -10.07 7.50 -3.86
CA SER A 198 -10.76 8.76 -3.63
C SER A 198 -11.64 8.67 -2.38
N GLY A 199 -11.69 9.76 -1.62
CA GLY A 199 -12.37 9.81 -0.32
C GLY A 199 -11.62 9.14 0.84
N LEU A 200 -10.51 8.44 0.60
CA LEU A 200 -9.66 7.89 1.66
C LEU A 200 -8.63 8.92 2.13
N SER A 201 -8.28 8.87 3.41
CA SER A 201 -7.09 9.55 3.91
C SER A 201 -5.82 8.93 3.32
N PHE A 202 -4.68 9.61 3.46
CA PHE A 202 -3.40 9.04 3.03
C PHE A 202 -3.10 7.71 3.74
N GLN A 203 -3.32 7.64 5.05
CA GLN A 203 -3.10 6.43 5.84
C GLN A 203 -4.08 5.31 5.48
N ASP A 204 -5.36 5.63 5.29
CA ASP A 204 -6.36 4.61 4.91
C ASP A 204 -6.10 4.06 3.52
N SER A 205 -5.53 4.87 2.61
CA SER A 205 -5.16 4.38 1.29
C SER A 205 -4.03 3.34 1.31
N TYR A 206 -3.18 3.29 2.35
CA TYR A 206 -2.24 2.18 2.52
C TYR A 206 -2.98 0.92 2.97
N ALA A 207 -3.76 1.03 4.05
CA ALA A 207 -4.52 -0.11 4.59
C ALA A 207 -5.42 -0.73 3.53
N TYR A 208 -6.12 0.10 2.75
CA TYR A 208 -6.99 -0.32 1.67
C TYR A 208 -6.25 -1.05 0.55
N LEU A 209 -5.08 -0.55 0.13
CA LEU A 209 -4.27 -1.19 -0.92
C LEU A 209 -3.49 -2.42 -0.45
N ASP A 210 -3.26 -2.57 0.86
CA ASP A 210 -2.64 -3.76 1.47
C ASP A 210 -3.67 -4.88 1.79
N ASP A 211 -4.97 -4.57 1.85
CA ASP A 211 -6.01 -5.52 2.31
C ASP A 211 -6.05 -6.84 1.53
N TRP A 212 -5.87 -6.77 0.21
CA TRP A 212 -5.85 -7.97 -0.63
C TRP A 212 -4.73 -8.94 -0.25
N VAL A 213 -3.57 -8.41 0.18
CA VAL A 213 -2.44 -9.23 0.65
C VAL A 213 -2.74 -9.86 1.99
N LEU A 214 -3.40 -9.14 2.89
CA LEU A 214 -3.86 -9.73 4.15
C LEU A 214 -4.80 -10.91 3.88
N GLY A 215 -5.71 -10.76 2.91
CA GLY A 215 -6.55 -11.83 2.39
C GLY A 215 -5.74 -13.01 1.84
N ALA A 216 -4.75 -12.75 0.99
CA ALA A 216 -3.89 -13.79 0.42
C ALA A 216 -3.07 -14.55 1.48
N LEU A 217 -2.53 -13.84 2.47
CA LEU A 217 -1.82 -14.44 3.60
C LEU A 217 -2.78 -15.28 4.47
N ALA A 218 -3.99 -14.81 4.70
CA ALA A 218 -5.02 -15.57 5.41
C ALA A 218 -5.42 -16.85 4.67
N ASP A 219 -5.55 -16.81 3.33
CA ASP A 219 -5.81 -17.99 2.49
C ASP A 219 -4.69 -19.05 2.65
N MET A 220 -3.47 -18.61 3.00
CA MET A 220 -2.32 -19.47 3.30
C MET A 220 -2.18 -19.83 4.79
N GLY A 221 -3.16 -19.48 5.63
CA GLY A 221 -3.16 -19.75 7.07
C GLY A 221 -2.29 -18.80 7.90
N ILE A 222 -1.82 -17.69 7.33
CA ILE A 222 -1.02 -16.68 8.03
C ILE A 222 -1.93 -15.57 8.54
N LYS A 223 -1.94 -15.41 9.86
CA LYS A 223 -2.59 -14.28 10.52
C LYS A 223 -1.70 -13.04 10.41
N ALA A 224 -1.95 -12.22 9.40
CA ALA A 224 -1.31 -10.93 9.21
C ALA A 224 -2.29 -9.78 9.46
N TRP A 225 -1.76 -8.62 9.85
CA TRP A 225 -2.53 -7.38 9.98
C TRP A 225 -1.72 -6.18 9.51
N TYR A 226 -2.44 -5.13 9.14
CA TYR A 226 -1.86 -3.84 8.83
C TYR A 226 -1.44 -3.11 10.11
N GLN A 227 -0.21 -2.62 10.13
CA GLN A 227 0.35 -1.80 11.19
C GLN A 227 0.70 -0.42 10.60
N PRO A 228 -0.04 0.64 10.97
CA PRO A 228 0.23 1.99 10.46
C PRO A 228 1.68 2.42 10.69
N LEU A 229 2.28 3.18 9.78
CA LEU A 229 1.66 3.80 8.59
C LEU A 229 1.63 2.90 7.34
N ASN A 230 2.43 1.85 7.27
CA ASN A 230 2.72 1.19 5.99
C ASN A 230 3.30 -0.22 6.14
N ASP A 231 3.16 -0.85 7.31
CA ASP A 231 3.77 -2.14 7.60
C ASP A 231 2.71 -3.24 7.60
N ILE A 232 3.10 -4.43 7.13
CA ILE A 232 2.32 -5.66 7.36
C ILE A 232 3.07 -6.48 8.41
N ALA A 233 2.36 -6.85 9.46
CA ALA A 233 2.91 -7.58 10.59
C ALA A 233 2.15 -8.90 10.83
N THR A 234 2.84 -9.80 11.51
CA THR A 234 2.35 -11.10 11.99
C THR A 234 2.68 -11.22 13.48
N ASP A 235 2.19 -12.26 14.15
CA ASP A 235 2.50 -12.51 15.57
C ASP A 235 4.00 -12.61 15.86
N VAL A 236 4.81 -12.88 14.82
CA VAL A 236 6.26 -13.03 14.92
C VAL A 236 7.02 -11.72 14.59
N GLY A 237 6.36 -10.75 13.98
CA GLY A 237 6.94 -9.45 13.64
C GLY A 237 6.56 -8.95 12.26
N LYS A 238 7.24 -7.89 11.82
CA LYS A 238 7.05 -7.25 10.52
C LYS A 238 7.50 -8.19 9.39
N VAL A 239 6.65 -8.35 8.38
CA VAL A 239 6.92 -9.17 7.19
C VAL A 239 6.98 -8.37 5.90
N ALA A 240 6.30 -7.21 5.82
CA ALA A 240 6.35 -6.35 4.64
C ALA A 240 6.32 -4.87 5.01
N GLY A 241 6.76 -4.03 4.08
CA GLY A 241 6.61 -2.59 4.16
C GLY A 241 6.25 -2.01 2.80
N ALA A 242 5.26 -1.13 2.79
CA ALA A 242 4.76 -0.44 1.62
C ALA A 242 5.33 0.97 1.49
N ALA A 243 5.30 1.51 0.29
CA ALA A 243 5.46 2.95 0.05
C ALA A 243 4.54 3.39 -1.09
N GLN A 244 4.15 4.67 -1.05
CA GLN A 244 3.29 5.25 -2.08
C GLN A 244 3.89 6.49 -2.73
N LYS A 245 3.50 6.71 -3.98
CA LYS A 245 3.67 7.98 -4.71
C LYS A 245 2.37 8.31 -5.43
N ARG A 246 1.87 9.52 -5.23
CA ARG A 246 0.76 10.06 -6.01
C ARG A 246 1.30 10.85 -7.21
N VAL A 247 0.72 10.63 -8.37
CA VAL A 247 1.01 11.33 -9.63
C VAL A 247 -0.24 12.11 -10.01
N ALA A 248 -0.13 13.42 -10.13
CA ALA A 248 -1.26 14.31 -10.45
C ALA A 248 -1.43 14.58 -11.96
N ALA A 249 -0.60 13.96 -12.82
CA ALA A 249 -0.73 14.09 -14.26
C ALA A 249 -2.01 13.39 -14.77
N GLY A 250 -2.60 13.91 -15.85
CA GLY A 250 -3.80 13.31 -16.45
C GLY A 250 -4.97 13.22 -15.48
N ARG A 251 -5.51 12.01 -15.28
CA ARG A 251 -6.61 11.70 -14.35
C ARG A 251 -6.13 11.43 -12.92
N GLY A 252 -4.82 11.47 -12.69
CA GLY A 252 -4.21 11.11 -11.42
C GLY A 252 -4.07 9.60 -11.22
N ALA A 253 -3.01 9.19 -10.54
CA ALA A 253 -2.79 7.80 -10.15
C ALA A 253 -1.96 7.69 -8.86
N VAL A 254 -1.99 6.51 -8.27
CA VAL A 254 -1.19 6.13 -7.11
C VAL A 254 -0.36 4.91 -7.47
N LEU A 255 0.94 5.03 -7.27
CA LEU A 255 1.84 3.90 -7.14
C LEU A 255 1.82 3.47 -5.67
N HIS A 256 1.48 2.22 -5.40
CA HIS A 256 1.64 1.58 -4.10
C HIS A 256 2.48 0.33 -4.31
N HIS A 257 3.69 0.30 -3.74
CA HIS A 257 4.58 -0.84 -3.91
C HIS A 257 5.06 -1.37 -2.58
N VAL A 258 5.28 -2.67 -2.54
CA VAL A 258 5.53 -3.40 -1.30
C VAL A 258 6.65 -4.37 -1.55
N THR A 259 7.57 -4.41 -0.59
CA THR A 259 8.53 -5.49 -0.49
C THR A 259 8.25 -6.26 0.78
N MET A 260 8.14 -7.56 0.61
CA MET A 260 7.86 -8.52 1.64
C MET A 260 9.07 -9.44 1.81
N SER A 261 9.52 -9.62 3.04
CA SER A 261 10.66 -10.49 3.32
C SER A 261 10.23 -11.94 3.26
N TYR A 262 10.82 -12.65 2.30
CA TYR A 262 10.67 -14.09 2.16
C TYR A 262 11.85 -14.85 2.77
N ASP A 263 13.05 -14.28 2.73
CA ASP A 263 14.25 -14.69 3.46
C ASP A 263 15.10 -13.43 3.76
N ILE A 264 16.09 -13.50 4.65
CA ILE A 264 16.97 -12.35 4.90
C ILE A 264 18.34 -12.75 5.45
N ASP A 265 19.40 -12.25 4.82
CA ASP A 265 20.74 -12.21 5.42
C ASP A 265 20.88 -10.96 6.28
N ALA A 266 20.51 -11.09 7.56
CA ALA A 266 20.55 -9.98 8.51
C ALA A 266 21.96 -9.45 8.76
N ASP A 267 22.99 -10.28 8.62
CA ASP A 267 24.38 -9.88 8.85
C ASP A 267 24.89 -9.02 7.68
N LYS A 268 24.63 -9.42 6.42
CA LYS A 268 24.90 -8.55 5.26
C LYS A 268 24.12 -7.24 5.31
N MET A 269 22.83 -7.31 5.69
CA MET A 269 22.00 -6.11 5.77
C MET A 269 22.60 -5.04 6.70
N VAL A 270 23.11 -5.43 7.89
CA VAL A 270 23.70 -4.48 8.84
C VAL A 270 25.08 -3.97 8.41
N GLU A 271 25.77 -4.69 7.52
CA GLU A 271 27.02 -4.22 6.91
C GLU A 271 26.77 -3.21 5.78
N VAL A 272 25.61 -3.28 5.12
CA VAL A 272 25.27 -2.47 3.95
C VAL A 272 24.44 -1.23 4.33
N LEU A 273 23.55 -1.35 5.32
CA LEU A 273 22.68 -0.26 5.78
C LEU A 273 23.24 0.41 7.03
N ARG A 274 23.30 1.73 7.00
CA ARG A 274 23.58 2.58 8.17
C ARG A 274 22.30 2.75 8.98
N ILE A 275 22.01 1.76 9.82
CA ILE A 275 20.86 1.85 10.74
C ILE A 275 21.18 2.92 11.79
N GLY A 276 20.43 4.02 11.77
CA GLY A 276 20.61 5.14 12.70
C GLY A 276 20.68 4.66 14.16
N ARG A 277 21.68 5.16 14.90
CA ARG A 277 21.94 4.80 16.31
C ARG A 277 20.72 4.97 17.22
N GLU A 278 19.79 5.87 16.90
CA GLU A 278 18.52 6.04 17.64
C GLU A 278 17.58 4.82 17.54
N LYS A 279 17.50 4.15 16.38
CA LYS A 279 16.69 2.91 16.26
C LYS A 279 17.33 1.72 16.99
N LEU A 280 18.64 1.80 17.27
CA LEU A 280 19.41 0.85 18.07
C LEU A 280 19.38 1.17 19.56
N SER A 281 19.24 2.45 19.95
CA SER A 281 19.12 2.86 21.36
C SER A 281 17.74 2.59 21.94
N ASP A 282 16.69 2.60 21.12
CA ASP A 282 15.32 2.31 21.58
C ASP A 282 14.96 0.82 21.66
N LYS A 283 15.91 -0.07 21.36
CA LYS A 283 15.83 -1.52 21.58
C LYS A 283 17.20 -2.11 21.22
N GLY A 284 17.99 -2.42 22.24
CA GLY A 284 19.39 -2.84 22.13
C GLY A 284 19.68 -3.89 21.06
N THR A 285 20.95 -3.97 20.69
CA THR A 285 21.65 -4.76 19.66
C THR A 285 21.26 -6.24 19.47
N LYS A 286 20.36 -6.80 20.28
CA LYS A 286 19.64 -8.06 20.02
C LYS A 286 18.40 -7.91 19.12
N SER A 287 17.96 -6.68 18.83
CA SER A 287 16.64 -6.42 18.25
C SER A 287 16.59 -6.28 16.72
N ALA A 288 17.73 -6.17 16.02
CA ALA A 288 17.74 -6.19 14.55
C ALA A 288 17.64 -7.64 14.01
N LYS A 289 18.32 -8.59 14.65
CA LYS A 289 18.28 -10.03 14.30
C LYS A 289 16.92 -10.71 14.54
N LYS A 290 16.01 -10.09 15.30
CA LYS A 290 14.73 -10.70 15.71
C LYS A 290 13.50 -10.04 15.07
N ARG A 291 13.67 -9.17 14.07
CA ARG A 291 12.59 -8.29 13.55
C ARG A 291 12.10 -8.60 12.14
N VAL A 292 12.62 -9.64 11.51
CA VAL A 292 12.13 -10.13 10.22
C VAL A 292 12.09 -11.64 10.34
N ASP A 293 10.90 -12.21 10.59
CA ASP A 293 10.72 -13.66 10.48
C ASP A 293 10.16 -13.98 9.10
N PRO A 294 11.00 -14.49 8.18
CA PRO A 294 10.63 -14.61 6.78
C PRO A 294 9.40 -15.47 6.54
N LEU A 295 8.61 -15.10 5.55
CA LEU A 295 7.42 -15.87 5.15
C LEU A 295 7.73 -17.34 4.86
N ARG A 296 8.94 -17.68 4.43
CA ARG A 296 9.38 -19.06 4.23
C ARG A 296 9.18 -19.94 5.47
N ARG A 297 9.44 -19.41 6.68
CA ARG A 297 9.27 -20.16 7.93
C ARG A 297 7.82 -20.26 8.37
N GLN A 298 7.03 -19.23 8.11
CA GLN A 298 5.62 -19.17 8.49
C GLN A 298 4.74 -20.02 7.56
N THR A 299 5.00 -19.97 6.25
CA THR A 299 4.28 -20.75 5.24
C THR A 299 4.79 -22.19 5.11
N GLY A 300 6.10 -22.40 5.24
CA GLY A 300 6.76 -23.65 4.82
C GLY A 300 6.76 -23.87 3.30
N LEU A 301 6.31 -22.89 2.51
CA LEU A 301 6.16 -22.99 1.06
C LEU A 301 7.37 -22.40 0.32
N PRO A 302 7.70 -22.90 -0.89
CA PRO A 302 8.61 -22.21 -1.80
C PRO A 302 8.10 -20.82 -2.15
N ARG A 303 8.99 -19.88 -2.44
CA ARG A 303 8.65 -18.48 -2.71
C ARG A 303 7.73 -18.34 -3.92
N GLU A 304 8.02 -19.10 -4.95
CA GLU A 304 7.30 -19.12 -6.21
C GLU A 304 5.85 -19.59 -5.99
N GLU A 305 5.65 -20.53 -5.07
CA GLU A 305 4.31 -20.98 -4.65
C GLU A 305 3.56 -19.89 -3.86
N VAL A 306 4.25 -19.17 -2.98
CA VAL A 306 3.65 -18.02 -2.25
C VAL A 306 3.23 -16.93 -3.25
N ILE A 307 4.09 -16.60 -4.22
CA ILE A 307 3.77 -15.64 -5.28
C ILE A 307 2.56 -16.09 -6.09
N ALA A 308 2.54 -17.35 -6.55
CA ALA A 308 1.43 -17.90 -7.32
C ALA A 308 0.11 -17.80 -6.54
N ARG A 309 0.10 -18.19 -5.26
CA ARG A 309 -1.09 -18.08 -4.41
C ARG A 309 -1.54 -16.65 -4.18
N MET A 310 -0.62 -15.71 -4.03
CA MET A 310 -0.96 -14.28 -3.93
C MET A 310 -1.63 -13.78 -5.22
N ILE A 311 -1.09 -14.15 -6.39
CA ILE A 311 -1.67 -13.79 -7.69
C ILE A 311 -3.06 -14.42 -7.85
N ASP A 312 -3.21 -15.70 -7.55
CA ASP A 312 -4.51 -16.41 -7.63
C ASP A 312 -5.54 -15.81 -6.66
N SER A 313 -5.09 -15.43 -5.47
CA SER A 313 -5.90 -14.77 -4.45
C SER A 313 -6.42 -13.40 -4.91
N PHE A 314 -5.58 -12.60 -5.58
CA PHE A 314 -6.00 -11.34 -6.22
C PHE A 314 -6.98 -11.60 -7.36
N ARG A 315 -6.62 -12.52 -8.27
CA ARG A 315 -7.42 -12.90 -9.44
C ARG A 315 -8.82 -13.36 -9.04
N GLY A 316 -8.94 -14.19 -8.00
CA GLY A 316 -10.23 -14.68 -7.50
C GLY A 316 -11.10 -13.60 -6.85
N ARG A 317 -10.50 -12.54 -6.28
CA ARG A 317 -11.24 -11.46 -5.59
C ARG A 317 -11.74 -10.37 -6.55
N TYR A 318 -10.92 -10.02 -7.53
CA TYR A 318 -11.11 -8.79 -8.33
C TYR A 318 -11.07 -8.99 -9.84
N GLY A 319 -10.74 -10.20 -10.33
CA GLY A 319 -10.39 -10.42 -11.73
C GLY A 319 -8.97 -9.94 -12.03
N LEU A 320 -8.27 -10.64 -12.92
CA LEU A 320 -6.88 -10.30 -13.28
C LEU A 320 -6.50 -10.96 -14.61
N THR A 321 -6.28 -10.15 -15.64
CA THR A 321 -5.86 -10.61 -16.97
C THR A 321 -4.35 -10.51 -17.13
N ASP A 322 -3.73 -11.44 -17.84
CA ASP A 322 -2.29 -11.37 -18.08
C ASP A 322 -1.97 -10.27 -19.11
N GLY A 323 -0.96 -9.46 -18.79
CA GLY A 323 -0.42 -8.43 -19.66
C GLY A 323 1.11 -8.43 -19.64
N GLU A 324 1.69 -7.51 -20.39
CA GLU A 324 3.14 -7.38 -20.52
C GLU A 324 3.56 -5.91 -20.42
N VAL A 325 4.86 -5.69 -20.17
CA VAL A 325 5.48 -4.39 -20.43
C VAL A 325 5.60 -4.25 -21.95
N THR A 326 4.87 -3.28 -22.52
CA THR A 326 4.93 -3.04 -23.96
C THR A 326 6.31 -2.51 -24.36
N GLY A 327 6.69 -2.70 -25.63
CA GLY A 327 7.97 -2.18 -26.14
C GLY A 327 8.14 -0.66 -25.97
N ALA A 328 7.05 0.10 -26.04
CA ALA A 328 7.08 1.56 -25.82
C ALA A 328 7.31 1.91 -24.34
N GLU A 329 6.70 1.18 -23.41
CA GLU A 329 6.91 1.34 -21.97
C GLU A 329 8.33 0.94 -21.57
N LEU A 330 8.85 -0.16 -22.13
CA LEU A 330 10.23 -0.59 -21.90
C LEU A 330 11.23 0.43 -22.41
N ALA A 331 11.07 0.91 -23.66
CA ALA A 331 11.93 1.95 -24.22
C ALA A 331 11.89 3.24 -23.39
N ARG A 332 10.72 3.62 -22.87
CA ARG A 332 10.58 4.76 -21.96
C ARG A 332 11.29 4.53 -20.63
N ALA A 333 11.19 3.33 -20.06
CA ALA A 333 11.87 2.96 -18.82
C ALA A 333 13.39 2.96 -19.01
N GLU A 334 13.90 2.40 -20.10
CA GLU A 334 15.33 2.44 -20.46
C GLU A 334 15.84 3.88 -20.62
N GLU A 335 15.04 4.76 -21.24
CA GLU A 335 15.40 6.17 -21.34
C GLU A 335 15.44 6.83 -19.96
N LEU A 336 14.50 6.53 -19.06
CA LEU A 336 14.54 6.98 -17.67
C LEU A 336 15.74 6.41 -16.91
N VAL A 337 16.18 5.19 -17.19
CA VAL A 337 17.43 4.65 -16.63
C VAL A 337 18.61 5.51 -17.08
N ARG A 338 18.75 5.82 -18.38
CA ARG A 338 19.87 6.62 -18.87
C ARG A 338 19.87 8.06 -18.37
N THR A 339 18.69 8.67 -18.27
CA THR A 339 18.54 10.12 -18.02
C THR A 339 18.25 10.47 -16.57
N LYS A 340 17.86 9.49 -15.74
CA LYS A 340 17.45 9.72 -14.36
C LYS A 340 17.94 8.61 -13.43
N PHE A 341 17.36 7.42 -13.46
CA PHE A 341 17.55 6.42 -12.39
C PHE A 341 18.96 5.86 -12.31
N GLY A 342 19.67 5.78 -13.43
CA GLY A 342 21.06 5.34 -13.49
C GLY A 342 22.08 6.45 -13.28
N THR A 343 21.65 7.69 -13.01
CA THR A 343 22.56 8.82 -12.88
C THR A 343 23.00 9.05 -11.43
N PRO A 344 24.26 9.42 -11.18
CA PRO A 344 24.72 9.80 -9.84
C PRO A 344 23.92 10.96 -9.25
N GLU A 345 23.47 11.90 -10.08
CA GLU A 345 22.69 13.06 -9.65
C GLU A 345 21.36 12.64 -9.03
N TRP A 346 20.70 11.62 -9.58
CA TRP A 346 19.47 11.08 -9.01
C TRP A 346 19.74 10.30 -7.73
N THR A 347 20.68 9.35 -7.76
CA THR A 347 20.97 8.49 -6.60
C THR A 347 21.48 9.29 -5.41
N ALA A 348 22.35 10.28 -5.64
CA ALA A 348 22.91 11.16 -4.61
C ALA A 348 22.07 12.42 -4.34
N ARG A 349 20.87 12.55 -4.93
CA ARG A 349 19.98 13.69 -4.72
C ARG A 349 19.78 13.97 -3.23
N VAL A 350 20.04 15.22 -2.84
CA VAL A 350 19.66 15.77 -1.54
C VAL A 350 18.37 16.57 -1.76
N PRO A 351 17.27 16.24 -1.08
CA PRO A 351 15.97 16.91 -1.27
C PRO A 351 16.00 18.40 -0.99
#